data_AF-A0A932Q3C6-F1
#
_entry.id   AF-A0A932Q3C6-F1
#
_cell.length_a   1.000
_cell.length_b   1.000
_cell.length_c   1.000
_cell.angle_alpha   90.00
_cell.angle_beta   90.00
_cell.angle_gamma   90.00
#
_symmetry.space_group_name_H-M   'P 1'
#
loop_
_entity.id
_entity.type
_entity.pdbx_description
1 polymer ?
#
loop_
_entity_poly.entity_id
_entity_poly.type
_entity_poly.pdbx_seq_one_letter_code
_entity_poly.pdbx_strand_id
1 'polypeptide(L)'
;MHSMTGFGVARGKVGRAHIVIEARSVNHRFCEVSLRFPGRFASLEPEVVRRVRERFSRGKFDLFLREEAVGREEEELLLAKRSHHLLQRIQKELGLSGFVKEQKKLLRLLTQIEKHSSSRGHEYRLRLKKRMRMTGPVDEQRITQEAAIAAERADVTEETVRLRSHLEEFERLFRLKEPVGRKFDFLVQEMGREVNTIGSKAQGVRVTHEVIEFKSELERTREQIQNIE
;
A
#
# COMPACT_ATOMS: atom_id res chain seq x y z
N MET A 1 -52.68 7.27 -56.87
CA MET A 1 -52.57 8.05 -55.62
C MET A 1 -51.48 7.40 -54.77
N HIS A 2 -50.20 7.60 -55.11
CA HIS A 2 -49.09 6.95 -54.41
C HIS A 2 -48.62 7.86 -53.27
N SER A 3 -48.95 7.46 -52.04
CA SER A 3 -48.40 8.03 -50.82
C SER A 3 -46.88 7.85 -50.83
N MET A 4 -46.13 8.94 -51.04
CA MET A 4 -44.67 8.94 -51.12
C MET A 4 -44.08 9.25 -49.73
N THR A 5 -44.03 8.24 -48.87
CA THR A 5 -43.25 8.29 -47.63
C THR A 5 -42.22 7.16 -47.64
N GLY A 6 -40.94 7.50 -47.54
CA GLY A 6 -39.84 6.53 -47.51
C GLY A 6 -39.18 6.51 -46.14
N PHE A 7 -38.82 5.33 -45.65
CA PHE A 7 -37.98 5.15 -44.47
C PHE A 7 -36.82 4.21 -44.81
N GLY A 8 -35.63 4.52 -44.32
CA GLY A 8 -34.44 3.70 -44.49
C GLY A 8 -33.51 3.81 -43.30
N VAL A 9 -32.85 2.71 -42.95
CA VAL A 9 -31.81 2.65 -41.92
C VAL A 9 -30.57 2.01 -42.51
N ALA A 10 -29.43 2.65 -42.30
CA ALA A 10 -28.12 2.12 -42.67
C ALA A 10 -27.24 2.06 -41.42
N ARG A 11 -26.45 0.99 -41.29
CA ARG A 11 -25.45 0.84 -40.24
C ARG A 11 -24.07 0.79 -40.86
N GLY A 12 -23.10 1.41 -40.22
CA GLY A 12 -21.72 1.45 -40.67
C GLY A 12 -20.75 1.61 -39.51
N LYS A 13 -19.48 1.35 -39.77
CA LYS A 13 -18.40 1.53 -38.80
C LYS A 13 -17.47 2.63 -39.29
N VAL A 14 -17.23 3.63 -38.44
CA VAL A 14 -16.28 4.71 -38.72
C VAL A 14 -15.25 4.73 -37.58
N GLY A 15 -14.03 4.29 -37.87
CA GLY A 15 -13.00 4.07 -36.86
C GLY A 15 -13.45 3.03 -35.82
N ARG A 16 -13.55 3.45 -34.56
CA ARG A 16 -14.04 2.60 -33.44
C ARG A 16 -15.52 2.78 -33.14
N ALA A 17 -16.20 3.74 -33.75
CA ALA A 17 -17.61 4.02 -33.50
C ALA A 17 -18.50 3.22 -34.46
N HIS A 18 -19.55 2.61 -33.91
CA HIS A 18 -20.66 2.06 -34.68
C HIS A 18 -21.67 3.19 -34.92
N ILE A 19 -22.02 3.42 -36.18
CA ILE A 19 -22.87 4.52 -36.62
C ILE A 19 -24.13 3.96 -37.23
N VAL A 20 -25.26 4.54 -36.84
CA VAL A 20 -26.57 4.26 -37.43
C VAL A 20 -27.11 5.54 -38.04
N ILE A 21 -27.49 5.49 -39.31
CA ILE A 21 -28.14 6.57 -40.03
C ILE A 21 -29.57 6.16 -40.32
N GLU A 22 -30.52 6.97 -39.91
CA GLU A 22 -31.95 6.82 -40.22
C GLU A 22 -32.37 7.95 -41.16
N ALA A 23 -33.08 7.63 -42.22
CA ALA A 23 -33.63 8.59 -43.17
C ALA A 23 -35.14 8.43 -43.27
N ARG A 24 -35.87 9.54 -43.19
CA ARG A 24 -37.31 9.63 -43.43
C ARG A 24 -37.56 10.63 -44.55
N SER A 25 -38.51 10.33 -45.42
CA SER A 25 -38.92 11.25 -46.47
C SER A 25 -40.43 11.33 -46.59
N VAL A 26 -40.92 12.50 -46.98
CA VAL A 26 -42.34 12.75 -47.27
C VAL A 26 -42.48 13.60 -48.54
N ASN A 27 -43.63 13.47 -49.22
CA ASN A 27 -43.95 14.29 -50.38
C ASN A 27 -44.07 15.77 -49.98
N HIS A 28 -43.24 16.62 -50.59
CA HIS A 28 -43.24 18.05 -50.34
C HIS A 28 -42.96 18.81 -51.63
N ARG A 29 -43.54 20.02 -51.78
CA ARG A 29 -43.46 20.82 -53.02
C ARG A 29 -42.02 21.23 -53.35
N PHE A 30 -41.20 21.46 -52.33
CA PHE A 30 -39.80 21.88 -52.46
C PHE A 30 -38.86 20.79 -51.91
N CYS A 31 -37.60 20.80 -52.37
CA CYS A 31 -36.55 19.92 -51.83
C CYS A 31 -35.98 20.51 -50.53
N GLU A 32 -36.47 20.00 -49.40
CA GLU A 32 -36.03 20.38 -48.07
C GLU A 32 -35.23 19.24 -47.43
N VAL A 33 -34.10 19.56 -46.82
CA VAL A 33 -33.23 18.58 -46.17
C VAL A 33 -32.96 19.06 -44.75
N SER A 34 -33.35 18.25 -43.77
CA SER A 34 -33.06 18.45 -42.34
C SER A 34 -32.11 17.37 -41.87
N LEU A 35 -31.00 17.77 -41.25
CA LEU A 35 -29.99 16.88 -40.70
C LEU A 35 -29.95 17.03 -39.18
N ARG A 36 -29.86 15.91 -38.47
CA ARG A 36 -29.57 15.87 -37.02
C ARG A 36 -28.34 15.03 -36.78
N PHE A 37 -27.18 15.65 -36.96
CA PHE A 37 -25.89 14.99 -36.79
C PHE A 37 -25.23 15.46 -35.47
N PRO A 38 -24.53 14.56 -34.74
CA PRO A 38 -23.65 14.95 -33.64
C PRO A 38 -22.56 15.90 -34.13
N GLY A 39 -22.13 16.85 -33.30
CA GLY A 39 -21.23 17.94 -33.70
C GLY A 39 -19.93 17.49 -34.39
N ARG A 40 -19.42 16.30 -34.09
CA ARG A 40 -18.23 15.72 -34.76
C ARG A 40 -18.42 15.42 -36.25
N PHE A 41 -19.67 15.37 -36.73
CA PHE A 41 -20.03 15.14 -38.13
C PHE A 41 -20.64 16.38 -38.80
N ALA A 42 -20.66 17.54 -38.12
CA ALA A 42 -21.24 18.77 -38.66
C ALA A 42 -20.56 19.21 -39.97
N SER A 43 -19.26 18.92 -40.14
CA SER A 43 -18.52 19.21 -41.38
C SER A 43 -19.01 18.43 -42.60
N LEU A 44 -19.72 17.31 -42.41
CA LEU A 44 -20.29 16.49 -43.49
C LEU A 44 -21.68 16.98 -43.92
N GLU A 45 -22.34 17.82 -43.13
CA GLU A 45 -23.70 18.30 -43.41
C GLU A 45 -23.81 18.99 -44.78
N PRO A 46 -22.91 19.91 -45.17
CA PRO A 46 -23.02 20.59 -46.46
C PRO A 46 -22.93 19.62 -47.65
N GLU A 47 -22.07 18.59 -47.55
CA GLU A 47 -21.91 17.60 -48.61
C GLU A 47 -23.15 16.72 -48.74
N VAL A 48 -23.74 16.29 -47.62
CA VAL A 48 -24.96 15.49 -47.61
C VAL A 48 -26.12 16.25 -48.23
N VAL A 49 -26.32 17.51 -47.86
CA VAL A 49 -27.37 18.36 -48.43
C VAL A 49 -27.18 18.51 -49.94
N ARG A 50 -25.95 18.75 -50.41
CA ARG A 50 -25.64 18.87 -51.84
C ARG A 50 -26.04 17.59 -52.60
N ARG A 51 -25.61 16.42 -52.13
CA ARG A 51 -25.92 15.13 -52.79
C ARG A 51 -27.41 14.81 -52.84
N VAL A 52 -28.16 15.16 -51.79
CA VAL A 52 -29.62 14.96 -51.78
C VAL A 52 -30.30 15.86 -52.83
N ARG A 53 -29.89 17.13 -52.91
CA ARG A 53 -30.45 18.09 -53.89
C ARG A 53 -30.10 17.77 -55.34
N GLU A 54 -28.92 17.20 -55.59
CA GLU A 54 -28.54 16.73 -56.94
C GLU A 54 -29.42 15.58 -57.42
N ARG A 55 -29.92 14.75 -56.49
CA ARG A 55 -30.70 13.56 -56.82
C ARG A 55 -32.21 13.79 -56.81
N PHE A 56 -32.69 14.75 -56.01
CA PHE A 56 -34.12 14.98 -55.81
C PHE A 56 -34.48 16.45 -56.00
N SER A 57 -35.41 16.72 -56.91
CA SER A 57 -35.93 18.07 -57.17
C SER A 57 -37.06 18.50 -56.23
N ARG A 58 -37.70 17.56 -55.51
CA ARG A 58 -38.81 17.80 -54.57
C ARG A 58 -38.82 16.76 -53.44
N GLY A 59 -39.39 17.12 -52.29
CA GLY A 59 -39.53 16.24 -51.13
C GLY A 59 -38.85 16.79 -49.87
N LYS A 60 -39.36 16.43 -48.70
CA LYS A 60 -38.71 16.72 -47.42
C LYS A 60 -37.99 15.47 -46.93
N PHE A 61 -36.71 15.61 -46.60
CA PHE A 61 -35.84 14.55 -46.13
C PHE A 61 -35.33 14.87 -44.73
N ASP A 62 -35.65 14.04 -43.75
CA ASP A 62 -35.16 14.15 -42.38
C ASP A 62 -34.16 13.00 -42.14
N LEU A 63 -32.87 13.34 -41.99
CA LEU A 63 -31.80 12.37 -41.72
C LEU A 63 -31.24 12.53 -40.31
N PHE A 64 -31.07 11.41 -39.62
CA PHE A 64 -30.61 11.33 -38.24
C PHE A 64 -29.39 10.42 -38.18
N LEU A 65 -28.30 10.89 -37.58
CA LEU A 65 -27.11 10.08 -37.33
C LEU A 65 -26.97 9.87 -35.83
N ARG A 66 -26.82 8.61 -35.41
CA ARG A 66 -26.55 8.24 -34.02
C ARG A 66 -25.35 7.33 -33.91
N GLU A 67 -24.69 7.40 -32.77
CA GLU A 67 -23.57 6.53 -32.42
C GLU A 67 -24.05 5.48 -31.44
N GLU A 68 -23.72 4.22 -31.71
CA GLU A 68 -23.87 3.14 -30.75
C GLU A 68 -22.53 2.98 -30.00
N ALA A 69 -22.57 3.15 -28.68
CA ALA A 69 -21.42 2.89 -27.82
C ALA A 69 -21.15 1.38 -27.78
N VAL A 70 -19.91 0.97 -28.01
CA VAL A 70 -19.46 -0.40 -27.73
C VAL A 70 -19.33 -0.53 -26.21
N GLY A 71 -19.81 -1.64 -25.64
CA GLY A 71 -20.07 -1.84 -24.21
C GLY A 71 -18.97 -1.37 -23.26
N ARG A 72 -19.27 -0.33 -22.47
CA ARG A 72 -18.37 0.27 -21.48
C ARG A 72 -18.06 -0.63 -20.27
N GLU A 73 -18.95 -1.56 -19.93
CA GLU A 73 -18.83 -2.36 -18.69
C GLU A 73 -17.68 -3.37 -18.72
N GLU A 74 -17.44 -4.06 -19.84
CA GLU A 74 -16.34 -5.03 -19.95
C GLU A 74 -14.96 -4.34 -19.95
N GLU A 75 -14.86 -3.16 -20.56
CA GLU A 75 -13.64 -2.36 -20.56
C GLU A 75 -13.33 -1.80 -19.16
N GLU A 76 -14.33 -1.29 -18.44
CA GLU A 76 -14.16 -0.81 -17.06
C GLU A 76 -13.76 -1.95 -16.11
N LEU A 77 -14.38 -3.13 -16.23
CA LEU A 77 -14.02 -4.28 -15.41
C LEU A 77 -12.60 -4.78 -15.72
N LEU A 78 -12.18 -4.77 -16.99
CA LEU A 78 -10.82 -5.15 -17.38
C LEU A 78 -9.79 -4.15 -16.86
N LEU A 79 -10.10 -2.85 -16.91
CA LEU A 79 -9.25 -1.79 -16.37
C LEU A 79 -9.11 -1.93 -14.84
N ALA A 80 -10.22 -2.14 -14.13
CA ALA A 80 -10.21 -2.34 -12.68
C ALA A 80 -9.36 -3.55 -12.26
N LYS A 81 -9.49 -4.68 -12.97
CA LYS A 81 -8.68 -5.88 -12.73
C LYS A 81 -7.18 -5.63 -12.97
N ARG A 82 -6.81 -4.93 -14.03
CA ARG A 82 -5.41 -4.57 -14.33
C ARG A 82 -4.83 -3.65 -13.25
N SER A 83 -5.57 -2.62 -12.85
CA SER A 83 -5.15 -1.70 -11.79
C SER A 83 -4.95 -2.41 -10.45
N HIS A 84 -5.86 -3.32 -10.09
CA HIS A 84 -5.70 -4.12 -8.88
C HIS A 84 -4.44 -4.98 -8.92
N HIS A 85 -4.19 -5.67 -10.04
CA HIS A 85 -3.01 -6.51 -10.18
C HIS A 85 -1.71 -5.68 -10.16
N LEU A 86 -1.70 -4.50 -10.78
CA LEU A 86 -0.57 -3.56 -10.73
C LEU A 86 -0.31 -3.08 -9.29
N LEU A 87 -1.35 -2.72 -8.54
CA LEU A 87 -1.22 -2.30 -7.15
C LEU A 87 -0.67 -3.42 -6.26
N GLN A 88 -1.14 -4.66 -6.42
CA GLN A 88 -0.59 -5.80 -5.68
C GLN A 88 0.88 -6.05 -6.02
N ARG A 89 1.25 -5.90 -7.29
CA ARG A 89 2.64 -6.05 -7.73
C ARG A 89 3.54 -4.95 -7.15
N ILE A 90 3.09 -3.69 -7.20
CA ILE A 90 3.77 -2.55 -6.59
C ILE A 90 3.92 -2.75 -5.07
N GLN A 91 2.88 -3.21 -4.36
CA GLN A 91 2.98 -3.49 -2.92
C GLN A 91 4.00 -4.59 -2.60
N LYS A 92 4.15 -5.58 -3.48
CA LYS A 92 5.10 -6.67 -3.32
C LYS A 92 6.53 -6.24 -3.66
N GLU A 93 6.71 -5.46 -4.73
CA GLU A 93 8.00 -4.89 -5.15
C GLU A 93 8.50 -3.83 -4.14
N LEU A 94 7.61 -3.04 -3.54
CA LEU A 94 7.93 -2.08 -2.47
C LEU A 94 8.11 -2.74 -1.09
N GLY A 95 8.07 -4.07 -0.97
CA GLY A 95 8.38 -4.75 0.29
C GLY A 95 7.41 -4.47 1.46
N LEU A 96 6.24 -3.88 1.23
CA LEU A 96 5.30 -3.49 2.29
C LEU A 96 4.76 -4.67 3.12
N SER A 97 4.82 -5.88 2.56
CA SER A 97 4.50 -7.13 3.29
C SER A 97 5.64 -7.67 4.17
N GLY A 98 6.87 -7.19 3.96
CA GLY A 98 8.06 -7.45 4.78
C GLY A 98 7.93 -6.77 6.14
N PHE A 99 7.74 -5.45 6.19
CA PHE A 99 7.66 -4.67 7.43
C PHE A 99 6.85 -5.29 8.58
N VAL A 100 5.67 -5.84 8.30
CA VAL A 100 4.81 -6.48 9.31
C VAL A 100 5.43 -7.76 9.88
N LYS A 101 6.17 -8.52 9.06
CA LYS A 101 6.89 -9.72 9.51
C LYS A 101 8.10 -9.34 10.37
N GLU A 102 8.86 -8.33 9.97
CA GLU A 102 10.11 -7.97 10.67
C GLU A 102 9.77 -7.34 12.03
N GLN A 103 8.73 -6.51 12.09
CA GLN A 103 8.21 -5.96 13.34
C GLN A 103 7.79 -7.07 14.33
N LYS A 104 7.05 -8.08 13.86
CA LYS A 104 6.66 -9.24 14.69
C LYS A 104 7.86 -10.06 15.15
N LYS A 105 8.97 -10.04 14.42
CA LYS A 105 10.21 -10.70 14.81
C LYS A 105 10.94 -9.90 15.90
N LEU A 106 11.06 -8.58 15.73
CA LEU A 106 11.65 -7.68 16.72
C LEU A 106 10.91 -7.75 18.08
N LEU A 107 9.58 -7.74 18.09
CA LEU A 107 8.80 -7.91 19.33
C LEU A 107 9.05 -9.26 20.02
N ARG A 108 9.21 -10.34 19.24
CA ARG A 108 9.52 -11.66 19.78
C ARG A 108 10.90 -11.70 20.43
N LEU A 109 11.91 -11.14 19.76
CA LEU A 109 13.27 -11.02 20.30
C LEU A 109 13.30 -10.17 21.57
N LEU A 110 12.59 -9.05 21.60
CA LEU A 110 12.46 -8.21 22.80
C LEU A 110 11.87 -8.99 23.99
N THR A 111 10.79 -9.75 23.75
CA THR A 111 10.14 -10.57 24.78
C THR A 111 11.09 -11.65 25.33
N GLN A 112 11.94 -12.22 24.48
CA GLN A 112 12.96 -13.20 24.90
C GLN A 112 14.04 -12.55 25.76
N ILE A 113 14.54 -11.37 25.35
CA ILE A 113 15.52 -10.58 26.11
C ILE A 113 14.96 -10.23 27.50
N GLU A 114 13.71 -9.76 27.59
CA GLU A 114 13.05 -9.44 28.86
C GLU A 114 12.97 -10.66 29.79
N LYS A 115 12.55 -11.81 29.26
CA LYS A 115 12.41 -13.07 30.01
C LYS A 115 13.75 -13.56 30.53
N HIS A 116 14.77 -13.60 29.68
CA HIS A 116 16.09 -14.09 30.03
C HIS A 116 16.84 -13.13 30.95
N SER A 117 16.64 -11.82 30.83
CA SER A 117 17.24 -10.82 31.71
C SER A 117 16.60 -10.86 33.11
N SER A 118 15.26 -10.93 33.20
CA SER A 118 14.53 -10.96 34.47
C SER A 118 14.83 -12.22 35.31
N SER A 119 14.99 -13.37 34.66
CA SER A 119 15.27 -14.64 35.35
C SER A 119 16.65 -14.69 36.03
N ARG A 120 17.60 -13.85 35.61
CA ARG A 120 18.98 -13.87 36.13
C ARG A 120 19.17 -13.11 37.45
N GLY A 121 18.39 -12.06 37.72
CA GLY A 121 18.40 -11.42 39.04
C GLY A 121 18.00 -12.39 40.16
N HIS A 122 17.04 -13.27 39.86
CA HIS A 122 16.64 -14.36 40.75
C HIS A 122 17.72 -15.45 40.87
N GLU A 123 18.28 -15.91 39.73
CA GLU A 123 19.31 -16.95 39.71
C GLU A 123 20.62 -16.52 40.40
N TYR A 124 21.01 -15.24 40.28
CA TYR A 124 22.17 -14.68 40.95
C TYR A 124 22.00 -14.66 42.48
N ARG A 125 20.84 -14.19 42.99
CA ARG A 125 20.50 -14.27 44.43
C ARG A 125 20.54 -15.72 44.95
N LEU A 126 20.03 -16.67 44.17
CA LEU A 126 20.05 -18.10 44.50
C LEU A 126 21.48 -18.69 44.53
N ARG A 127 22.31 -18.38 43.53
CA ARG A 127 23.73 -18.80 43.50
C ARG A 127 24.51 -18.21 44.67
N LEU A 128 24.28 -16.94 45.01
CA LEU A 128 24.90 -16.31 46.17
C LEU A 128 24.51 -17.01 47.47
N LYS A 129 23.21 -17.22 47.71
CA LYS A 129 22.71 -17.99 48.87
C LYS A 129 23.30 -19.40 48.96
N LYS A 130 23.46 -20.08 47.83
CA LYS A 130 24.06 -21.42 47.77
C LYS A 130 25.54 -21.40 48.12
N ARG A 131 26.28 -20.36 47.70
CA ARG A 131 27.69 -20.16 48.05
C ARG A 131 27.85 -19.79 49.54
N MET A 132 26.94 -19.00 50.12
CA MET A 132 26.91 -18.68 51.56
C MET A 132 26.84 -19.93 52.45
N ARG A 133 26.11 -20.97 52.03
CA ARG A 133 26.07 -22.24 52.77
C ARG A 133 27.39 -23.03 52.74
N MET A 134 28.32 -22.71 51.85
CA MET A 134 29.55 -23.47 51.64
C MET A 134 30.82 -22.80 52.21
N THR A 135 30.83 -21.49 52.46
CA THR A 135 32.07 -20.73 52.80
C THR A 135 32.13 -20.11 54.20
N GLY A 136 31.23 -20.45 55.12
CA GLY A 136 31.26 -19.94 56.51
C GLY A 136 30.70 -18.51 56.67
N PRO A 137 30.87 -17.86 57.84
CA PRO A 137 30.26 -16.56 58.13
C PRO A 137 30.92 -15.47 57.26
N VAL A 138 30.19 -15.02 56.25
CA VAL A 138 30.56 -13.87 55.43
C VAL A 138 29.66 -12.69 55.79
N ASP A 139 30.23 -11.49 55.79
CA ASP A 139 29.51 -10.24 56.03
C ASP A 139 28.33 -10.09 55.05
N GLU A 140 27.12 -10.28 55.56
CA GLU A 140 25.88 -10.31 54.81
C GLU A 140 25.57 -8.94 54.19
N GLN A 141 26.02 -7.83 54.81
CA GLN A 141 25.81 -6.48 54.28
C GLN A 141 26.68 -6.22 53.04
N ARG A 142 27.97 -6.56 53.09
CA ARG A 142 28.89 -6.33 51.96
C ARG A 142 28.50 -7.14 50.73
N ILE A 143 28.04 -8.38 50.94
CA ILE A 143 27.54 -9.26 49.87
C ILE A 143 26.21 -8.74 49.29
N THR A 144 25.28 -8.30 50.13
CA THR A 144 24.00 -7.75 49.65
C THR A 144 24.25 -6.51 48.81
N GLN A 145 25.23 -5.69 49.18
CA GLN A 145 25.63 -4.51 48.43
C GLN A 145 26.32 -4.86 47.10
N GLU A 146 27.27 -5.80 47.08
CA GLU A 146 27.88 -6.29 45.83
C GLU A 146 26.83 -6.94 44.90
N ALA A 147 25.87 -7.67 45.45
CA ALA A 147 24.79 -8.28 44.69
C ALA A 147 23.81 -7.26 44.12
N ALA A 148 23.51 -6.20 44.88
CA ALA A 148 22.70 -5.08 44.42
C ALA A 148 23.40 -4.35 43.27
N ILE A 149 24.69 -4.02 43.43
CA ILE A 149 25.50 -3.37 42.39
C ILE A 149 25.60 -4.25 41.14
N ALA A 150 25.78 -5.56 41.30
CA ALA A 150 25.85 -6.49 40.17
C ALA A 150 24.49 -6.67 39.47
N ALA A 151 23.39 -6.67 40.23
CA ALA A 151 22.04 -6.73 39.67
C ALA A 151 21.70 -5.45 38.91
N GLU A 152 22.03 -4.28 39.46
CA GLU A 152 21.83 -2.97 38.86
C GLU A 152 22.65 -2.80 37.57
N ARG A 153 23.91 -3.26 37.55
CA ARG A 153 24.75 -3.28 36.33
C ARG A 153 24.24 -4.22 35.24
N ALA A 154 23.51 -5.26 35.60
CA ALA A 154 22.94 -6.24 34.67
C ALA A 154 21.47 -5.93 34.31
N ASP A 155 20.88 -4.88 34.90
CA ASP A 155 19.50 -4.51 34.67
C ASP A 155 19.36 -3.76 33.33
N VAL A 156 18.54 -4.34 32.46
CA VAL A 156 18.21 -3.81 31.13
C VAL A 156 16.75 -3.38 31.03
N THR A 157 16.04 -3.31 32.17
CA THR A 157 14.60 -3.05 32.20
C THR A 157 14.26 -1.72 31.52
N GLU A 158 15.02 -0.67 31.84
CA GLU A 158 14.80 0.65 31.24
C GLU A 158 14.93 0.62 29.71
N GLU A 159 15.98 -0.01 29.20
CA GLU A 159 16.22 -0.15 27.77
C GLU A 159 15.12 -0.98 27.08
N THR A 160 14.66 -2.07 27.71
CA THR A 160 13.57 -2.90 27.15
C THR A 160 12.24 -2.14 27.10
N VAL A 161 11.93 -1.32 28.12
CA VAL A 161 10.73 -0.48 28.15
C VAL A 161 10.79 0.58 27.06
N ARG A 162 11.91 1.29 26.90
CA ARG A 162 12.09 2.28 25.84
C ARG A 162 12.00 1.65 24.45
N LEU A 163 12.68 0.51 24.25
CA LEU A 163 12.67 -0.22 22.99
C LEU A 163 11.25 -0.69 22.61
N ARG A 164 10.44 -1.09 23.59
CA ARG A 164 9.02 -1.39 23.40
C ARG A 164 8.23 -0.17 22.93
N SER A 165 8.39 0.98 23.59
CA SER A 165 7.74 2.22 23.18
C SER A 165 8.14 2.67 21.77
N HIS A 166 9.41 2.49 21.38
CA HIS A 166 9.86 2.76 20.01
C HIS A 166 9.20 1.82 18.98
N LEU A 167 9.05 0.53 19.29
CA LEU A 167 8.38 -0.43 18.41
C LEU A 167 6.87 -0.15 18.26
N GLU A 168 6.22 0.35 19.32
CA GLU A 168 4.82 0.79 19.28
C GLU A 168 4.66 2.05 18.41
N GLU A 169 5.56 3.02 18.56
CA GLU A 169 5.57 4.23 17.73
C GLU A 169 5.88 3.91 16.26
N PHE A 170 6.76 2.94 16.00
CA PHE A 170 7.03 2.42 14.66
C PHE A 170 5.75 1.90 13.99
N GLU A 171 4.91 1.16 14.74
CA GLU A 171 3.62 0.69 14.25
C GLU A 171 2.66 1.84 13.91
N ARG A 172 2.65 2.87 14.77
CA ARG A 172 1.80 4.04 14.58
C ARG A 172 2.16 4.78 13.31
N LEU A 173 3.45 5.04 13.08
CA LEU A 173 3.95 5.72 11.88
C LEU A 173 3.60 4.97 10.59
N PHE A 174 3.65 3.63 10.62
CA PHE A 174 3.31 2.80 9.44
C PHE A 174 1.84 2.95 9.00
N ARG A 175 0.95 3.38 9.90
CA ARG A 175 -0.48 3.58 9.59
C ARG A 175 -0.79 4.97 9.06
N LEU A 176 0.17 5.90 9.08
CA LEU A 176 -0.04 7.28 8.63
C LEU A 176 0.02 7.35 7.10
N LYS A 177 -0.81 8.25 6.52
CA LYS A 177 -0.85 8.52 5.07
C LYS A 177 0.03 9.72 4.69
N GLU A 178 1.13 9.92 5.41
CA GLU A 178 2.08 11.02 5.20
C GLU A 178 3.50 10.46 4.99
N PRO A 179 4.43 11.22 4.38
CA PRO A 179 5.82 10.82 4.30
C PRO A 179 6.45 10.74 5.70
N VAL A 180 6.88 9.53 6.09
CA VAL A 180 7.38 9.24 7.45
C VAL A 180 8.82 8.73 7.48
N GLY A 181 9.54 8.68 6.35
CA GLY A 181 10.89 8.09 6.24
C GLY A 181 11.90 8.62 7.27
N ARG A 182 12.10 9.94 7.36
CA ARG A 182 12.94 10.54 8.44
C ARG A 182 12.53 10.17 9.86
N LYS A 183 11.23 10.02 10.13
CA LYS A 183 10.73 9.63 11.47
C LYS A 183 11.08 8.16 11.74
N PHE A 184 10.99 7.30 10.74
CA PHE A 184 11.43 5.91 10.83
C PHE A 184 12.94 5.78 11.04
N ASP A 185 13.76 6.55 10.32
CA ASP A 185 15.20 6.59 10.50
C ASP A 185 15.59 6.97 11.93
N PHE A 186 14.92 7.97 12.51
CA PHE A 186 15.12 8.36 13.90
C PHE A 186 14.78 7.21 14.86
N LEU A 187 13.63 6.54 14.69
CA LEU A 187 13.25 5.41 15.53
C LEU A 187 14.24 4.25 15.45
N VAL A 188 14.67 3.89 14.23
CA VAL A 188 15.68 2.83 14.02
C VAL A 188 16.99 3.18 14.75
N GLN A 189 17.41 4.44 14.71
CA GLN A 189 18.59 4.90 15.43
C GLN A 189 18.42 4.80 16.96
N GLU A 190 17.29 5.27 17.49
CA GLU A 190 17.01 5.19 18.93
C GLU A 190 16.91 3.74 19.40
N MET A 191 16.21 2.88 18.67
CA MET A 191 16.17 1.44 18.92
C MET A 191 17.57 0.82 18.91
N GLY A 192 18.42 1.23 17.95
CA GLY A 192 19.82 0.78 17.89
C GLY A 192 20.63 1.17 19.13
N ARG A 193 20.40 2.36 19.69
CA ARG A 193 21.03 2.81 20.95
C ARG A 193 20.60 1.93 22.12
N GLU A 194 19.31 1.68 22.27
CA GLU A 194 18.79 0.83 23.34
C GLU A 194 19.33 -0.61 23.24
N VAL A 195 19.36 -1.19 22.03
CA VAL A 195 19.91 -2.53 21.79
C VAL A 195 21.42 -2.61 22.06
N ASN A 196 22.18 -1.55 21.77
CA ASN A 196 23.60 -1.49 22.11
C ASN A 196 23.84 -1.47 23.62
N THR A 197 23.02 -0.72 24.36
CA THR A 197 23.08 -0.67 25.82
C THR A 197 22.66 -1.99 26.46
N ILE A 198 21.61 -2.64 25.94
CA ILE A 198 21.24 -4.01 26.33
C ILE A 198 22.43 -4.94 26.08
N GLY A 199 23.07 -4.85 24.92
CA GLY A 199 24.22 -5.68 24.57
C GLY A 199 25.44 -5.51 25.48
N SER A 200 25.73 -4.28 25.92
CA SER A 200 26.87 -4.01 26.81
C SER A 200 26.61 -4.43 28.26
N LYS A 201 25.33 -4.45 28.68
CA LYS A 201 24.88 -4.97 29.98
C LYS A 201 24.57 -6.46 29.97
N ALA A 202 24.37 -7.05 28.79
CA ALA A 202 24.00 -8.45 28.61
C ALA A 202 25.10 -9.37 29.15
N GLN A 203 24.73 -10.17 30.14
CA GLN A 203 25.59 -11.22 30.65
C GLN A 203 24.97 -12.58 30.32
N GLY A 204 25.68 -13.39 29.55
CA GLY A 204 25.26 -14.74 29.17
C GLY A 204 24.92 -14.89 27.68
N VAL A 205 25.29 -16.05 27.14
CA VAL A 205 25.32 -16.34 25.70
C VAL A 205 23.97 -16.16 25.01
N ARG A 206 22.85 -16.45 25.70
CA ARG A 206 21.49 -16.35 25.11
C ARG A 206 21.08 -14.92 24.80
N VAL A 207 21.21 -14.02 25.77
CA VAL A 207 20.87 -12.60 25.58
C VAL A 207 21.81 -11.96 24.56
N THR A 208 23.09 -12.32 24.57
CA THR A 208 24.05 -11.86 23.55
C THR A 208 23.62 -12.29 22.14
N HIS A 209 23.20 -13.54 21.95
CA HIS A 209 22.71 -14.02 20.66
C HIS A 209 21.44 -13.29 20.23
N GLU A 210 20.48 -13.10 21.14
CA GLU A 210 19.24 -12.37 20.88
C GLU A 210 19.50 -10.90 20.49
N VAL A 211 20.47 -10.24 21.13
CA VAL A 211 20.90 -8.88 20.79
C VAL A 211 21.51 -8.83 19.38
N ILE A 212 22.37 -9.79 19.02
CA ILE A 212 22.96 -9.86 17.68
C ILE A 212 21.86 -10.05 16.63
N GLU A 213 20.93 -10.96 16.87
CA GLU A 213 19.81 -11.21 15.96
C GLU A 213 18.91 -9.96 15.85
N PHE A 214 18.65 -9.27 16.97
CA PHE A 214 17.89 -8.02 16.97
C PHE A 214 18.58 -6.96 16.11
N LYS A 215 19.91 -6.79 16.24
CA LYS A 215 20.69 -5.85 15.42
C LYS A 215 20.58 -6.17 13.93
N SER A 216 20.67 -7.45 13.55
CA SER A 216 20.53 -7.87 12.16
C SER A 216 19.14 -7.55 11.59
N GLU A 217 18.07 -7.74 12.36
CA GLU A 217 16.72 -7.39 11.91
C GLU A 217 16.49 -5.87 11.87
N LEU A 218 17.12 -5.12 12.78
CA LEU A 218 17.11 -3.65 12.78
C LEU A 218 17.74 -3.08 11.50
N GLU A 219 18.89 -3.62 11.08
CA GLU A 219 19.56 -3.19 9.84
C GLU A 219 18.74 -3.54 8.60
N ARG A 220 18.12 -4.73 8.54
CA ARG A 220 17.18 -5.05 7.45
C ARG A 220 15.99 -4.09 7.39
N THR A 221 15.45 -3.73 8.56
CA THR A 221 14.36 -2.75 8.65
C THR A 221 14.81 -1.39 8.12
N ARG A 222 16.03 -0.96 8.48
CA ARG A 222 16.65 0.27 7.99
C ARG A 222 16.81 0.28 6.46
N GLU A 223 17.36 -0.79 5.89
CA GLU A 223 17.52 -0.91 4.43
C GLU A 223 16.17 -0.83 3.71
N GLN A 224 15.13 -1.46 4.25
CA GLN A 224 13.79 -1.38 3.68
C GLN A 224 13.20 0.03 3.74
N ILE A 225 13.44 0.79 4.81
CA ILE A 225 12.99 2.19 4.93
C ILE A 225 13.65 3.03 3.84
N GLN A 226 14.95 2.88 3.64
CA GLN A 226 15.72 3.60 2.62
C GLN A 226 15.32 3.23 1.19
N ASN A 227 14.80 2.03 0.95
CA ASN A 227 14.31 1.60 -0.36
C ASN A 227 12.90 2.13 -0.69
N ILE A 228 12.17 2.69 0.29
CA ILE A 228 10.81 3.22 0.15
C ILE A 228 10.79 4.76 0.13
N GLU A 229 11.81 5.43 0.67
CA GLU A 229 12.07 6.87 0.46
C GLU A 229 12.48 7.19 -0.98
#